data_AF-A0AA87AR85-F1
#
_entry.id   AF-A0AA87AR85-F1
#
_cell.length_a   1.000
_cell.length_b   1.000
_cell.length_c   1.000
_cell.angle_alpha   90.00
_cell.angle_beta   90.00
_cell.angle_gamma   90.00
#
_symmetry.space_group_name_H-M   'P 1'
#
loop_
_entity.id
_entity.type
_entity.pdbx_description
1 polymer ?
#
loop_
_entity_poly.entity_id
_entity_poly.type
_entity_poly.pdbx_seq_one_letter_code
_entity_poly.pdbx_strand_id
1 'polypeptide(L)' 'MAEKNITWEQDGIDSGRSFAKVVGSVRSKVSYRSGGWWFLAKWLRDSEEHDIGPFRTKAAAMAEAERLAALQ' A
#
# COMPACT_ATOMS: atom_id res chain seq x y z
N MET A 1 -13.02 4.39 17.32
CA MET A 1 -12.31 3.58 16.30
C MET A 1 -10.84 3.72 16.60
N ALA A 2 -10.13 2.60 16.78
CA ALA A 2 -8.76 2.64 17.28
C ALA A 2 -7.87 3.46 16.35
N GLU A 3 -7.30 4.55 16.85
CA GLU A 3 -6.14 5.22 16.27
C GLU A 3 -4.96 4.23 16.33
N LYS A 4 -4.99 3.21 15.47
CA LYS A 4 -3.78 2.45 15.15
C LYS A 4 -2.90 3.48 14.46
N ASN A 5 -1.89 3.97 15.16
CA ASN A 5 -0.94 4.92 14.60
C ASN A 5 -0.27 4.24 13.39
N ILE A 6 -0.70 4.60 12.17
CA ILE A 6 -0.24 3.95 10.94
C ILE A 6 1.13 4.55 10.60
N THR A 7 2.17 3.83 10.97
CA THR A 7 3.54 4.19 10.58
C THR A 7 3.87 3.54 9.25
N TRP A 8 4.09 4.38 8.25
CA TRP A 8 4.63 3.96 6.96
C TRP A 8 6.16 4.03 6.98
N GLU A 9 6.78 2.92 6.64
CA GLU A 9 8.23 2.72 6.58
C GLU A 9 8.66 2.51 5.11
N GLN A 10 9.91 2.86 4.80
CA GLN A 10 10.58 2.44 3.57
C GLN A 10 11.63 1.39 3.96
N ASP A 11 11.70 0.28 3.23
CA ASP A 11 12.62 -0.82 3.56
C ASP A 11 14.09 -0.54 3.14
N GLY A 12 14.33 0.60 2.47
CA GLY A 12 15.66 1.03 2.03
C GLY A 12 16.21 0.25 0.83
N ILE A 13 15.50 -0.78 0.37
CA ILE A 13 15.89 -1.63 -0.77
C ILE A 13 15.06 -1.21 -1.99
N ASP A 14 13.74 -1.09 -1.82
CA ASP A 14 12.85 -0.59 -2.86
C ASP A 14 12.39 0.84 -2.50
N SER A 15 13.03 1.83 -3.12
CA SER A 15 12.68 3.25 -2.96
C SER A 15 11.25 3.58 -3.44
N GLY A 16 10.68 2.73 -4.29
CA GLY A 16 9.30 2.80 -4.75
C GLY A 16 8.30 2.10 -3.83
N ARG A 17 8.74 1.42 -2.77
CA ARG A 17 7.88 0.73 -1.80
C ARG A 17 7.74 1.52 -0.51
N SER A 18 6.54 1.54 0.01
CA SER A 18 6.24 1.97 1.37
C SER A 18 5.39 0.90 2.02
N PHE A 19 5.69 0.52 3.26
CA PHE A 19 4.97 -0.53 3.95
C PHE A 19 4.55 -0.06 5.34
N ALA A 20 3.39 -0.52 5.80
CA ALA A 20 2.92 -0.32 7.16
C ALA A 20 2.52 -1.68 7.72
N LYS A 21 3.10 -2.05 8.88
CA LYS A 21 2.97 -3.40 9.47
C LYS A 21 1.52 -3.82 9.77
N VAL A 22 0.61 -2.86 9.90
CA VAL A 22 -0.81 -3.09 10.20
C VAL A 22 -1.72 -2.93 8.97
N VAL A 23 -1.19 -2.48 7.84
CA VAL A 23 -1.97 -2.15 6.62
C VAL A 23 -1.55 -3.02 5.45
N GLY A 24 -0.27 -3.05 5.10
CA GLY A 24 0.22 -3.67 3.87
C GLY A 24 1.34 -2.86 3.21
N SER A 25 1.44 -2.91 1.89
CA SER A 25 2.44 -2.17 1.13
C SER A 25 1.88 -1.43 -0.07
N VAL A 26 2.37 -0.22 -0.29
CA VAL A 26 2.13 0.62 -1.46
C VAL A 26 3.40 0.65 -2.31
N ARG A 27 3.29 0.29 -3.59
CA ARG A 27 4.39 0.22 -4.55
C ARG A 27 4.18 1.19 -5.70
N SER A 28 5.26 1.82 -6.16
CA SER A 28 5.24 2.76 -7.27
C SER A 28 5.34 2.05 -8.62
N LYS A 29 5.01 2.78 -9.69
CA LYS A 29 5.24 2.31 -11.06
C LYS A 29 6.70 2.04 -11.40
N VAL A 30 7.63 2.67 -10.68
CA VAL A 30 9.07 2.57 -10.95
C VAL A 30 9.61 1.23 -10.46
N SER A 31 9.02 0.67 -9.41
CA SER A 31 9.50 -0.54 -8.76
C SER A 31 8.58 -1.75 -8.91
N TYR A 32 7.41 -1.57 -9.52
CA TYR A 32 6.43 -2.65 -9.65
C TYR A 32 5.78 -2.73 -11.04
N ARG A 33 4.65 -2.04 -11.25
CA ARG A 33 3.86 -2.14 -12.48
C ARG A 33 3.52 -0.77 -13.04
N SER A 34 3.54 -0.66 -14.37
CA SER A 34 3.07 0.53 -15.07
C SER A 34 1.63 0.89 -14.68
N GLY A 35 1.26 2.16 -14.85
CA GLY A 35 -0.10 2.64 -14.62
C GLY A 35 -0.28 3.47 -13.35
N GLY A 36 0.61 3.36 -12.35
CA GLY A 36 0.55 4.22 -11.16
C GLY A 36 1.09 3.57 -9.90
N TRP A 37 0.43 3.86 -8.77
CA TRP A 37 0.71 3.28 -7.47
C TRP A 37 -0.23 2.10 -7.22
N TRP A 38 0.29 1.05 -6.61
CA TRP A 38 -0.45 -0.18 -6.32
C TRP A 38 -0.38 -0.48 -4.84
N PHE A 39 -1.50 -0.90 -4.26
CA PHE A 39 -1.59 -1.26 -2.85
C PHE A 39 -1.89 -2.75 -2.70
N LEU A 40 -1.13 -3.44 -1.88
CA LEU A 40 -1.43 -4.79 -1.42
C LEU A 40 -1.69 -4.77 0.08
N ALA A 41 -2.89 -5.18 0.48
CA ALA A 41 -3.25 -5.29 1.89
C ALA A 41 -2.57 -6.49 2.56
N LYS A 42 -2.17 -6.33 3.82
CA LYS A 42 -1.47 -7.37 4.60
C LYS A 42 -2.29 -8.66 4.77
N TRP A 43 -3.61 -8.54 4.83
CA TRP A 43 -4.52 -9.68 5.03
C TRP A 43 -4.89 -10.39 3.72
N LEU A 44 -4.41 -9.90 2.57
CA LEU A 44 -4.58 -10.55 1.29
C LEU A 44 -3.33 -11.34 0.94
N ARG A 45 -3.53 -12.38 0.12
CA ARG A 45 -2.41 -13.16 -0.42
C ARG A 45 -1.62 -12.27 -1.39
N ASP A 46 -0.29 -12.36 -1.31
CA ASP A 46 0.62 -11.68 -2.23
C ASP A 46 0.51 -12.28 -3.64
N SER A 47 -0.43 -11.74 -4.42
CA SER A 47 -0.67 -12.08 -5.81
C SER A 47 -1.24 -10.87 -6.54
N GLU A 48 -0.94 -10.76 -7.84
CA GLU A 48 -1.35 -9.62 -8.66
C GLU A 48 -2.87 -9.36 -8.65
N GLU A 49 -3.68 -10.41 -8.48
CA GLU A 49 -5.15 -10.34 -8.42
C GLU A 49 -5.66 -9.56 -7.19
N HIS A 50 -4.84 -9.46 -6.14
CA HIS A 50 -5.18 -8.74 -4.91
C HIS A 50 -4.55 -7.35 -4.83
N ASP A 51 -3.76 -6.96 -5.84
CA ASP A 51 -3.25 -5.59 -5.92
C ASP A 51 -4.40 -4.64 -6.27
N ILE A 52 -4.57 -3.62 -5.45
CA ILE A 52 -5.58 -2.58 -5.61
C ILE A 52 -4.92 -1.39 -6.31
N GLY A 53 -5.52 -0.92 -7.41
CA GLY A 53 -5.01 0.19 -8.22
C GLY A 53 -5.26 -0.01 -9.72
N PRO A 54 -4.53 0.74 -10.57
CA PRO A 54 -3.50 1.70 -10.22
C PRO A 54 -4.06 3.05 -9.74
N PHE A 55 -3.41 3.66 -8.75
CA PHE A 55 -3.68 5.02 -8.29
C PHE A 55 -2.74 6.03 -8.94
N ARG A 56 -3.26 7.23 -9.24
CA ARG A 56 -2.46 8.30 -9.85
C ARG A 56 -1.35 8.81 -8.93
N THR A 57 -1.57 8.83 -7.62
CA THR A 57 -0.63 9.37 -6.62
C THR A 57 -0.41 8.39 -5.46
N LYS A 58 0.76 8.48 -4.82
CA LYS A 58 1.10 7.73 -3.61
C LYS A 58 0.08 7.96 -2.50
N ALA A 59 -0.29 9.23 -2.31
CA ALA A 59 -1.24 9.65 -1.28
C ALA A 59 -2.61 8.99 -1.47
N ALA A 60 -3.10 8.86 -2.71
CA ALA A 60 -4.37 8.17 -2.98
C ALA A 60 -4.30 6.68 -2.65
N ALA A 61 -3.20 6.00 -3.02
CA ALA A 61 -2.99 4.60 -2.67
C ALA A 61 -2.91 4.39 -1.15
N MET A 62 -2.20 5.27 -0.44
CA MET A 62 -2.09 5.22 1.03
C MET A 62 -3.44 5.50 1.70
N ALA A 63 -4.18 6.51 1.27
CA ALA A 63 -5.49 6.82 1.83
C ALA A 63 -6.48 5.65 1.67
N GLU A 64 -6.47 4.98 0.50
CA GLU A 64 -7.30 3.79 0.30
C GLU A 64 -6.85 2.62 1.18
N ALA A 65 -5.53 2.44 1.32
CA ALA A 65 -4.96 1.42 2.20
C ALA A 65 -5.39 1.61 3.66
N GLU A 66 -5.32 2.85 4.16
CA GLU A 66 -5.74 3.21 5.52
C GLU A 66 -7.26 3.06 5.70
N ARG A 67 -8.05 3.49 4.71
CA ARG A 67 -9.51 3.31 4.70
C ARG A 67 -9.89 1.84 4.82
N LEU A 68 -9.27 0.98 4.03
CA LEU A 68 -9.53 -0.46 4.06
C LEU A 68 -9.06 -1.10 5.37
N ALA A 69 -7.92 -0.65 5.92
CA ALA A 69 -7.42 -1.12 7.21
C ALA A 69 -8.32 -0.70 8.39
N ALA A 70 -9.03 0.42 8.28
CA ALA A 70 -10.00 0.86 9.28
C ALA A 70 -11.32 0.05 9.26
N LEU A 71 -11.58 -0.68 8.16
CA LEU A 71 -12.76 -1.55 8.00
C LEU A 71 -12.50 -3.00 8.45
N GLN A 72 -11.28 -3.33 8.85
CA GLN A 72 -10.88 -4.63 9.42
C GLN A 72 -10.93 -4.60 10.94
#